data_AF-A0A2Z5QVD3-F1
#
_entry.id   AF-A0A2Z5QVD3-F1
#
_cell.length_a   1.000
_cell.length_b   1.000
_cell.length_c   1.000
_cell.angle_alpha   90.00
_cell.angle_beta   90.00
_cell.angle_gamma   90.00
#
_symmetry.space_group_name_H-M   'P 1'
#
loop_
_entity.id
_entity.type
_entity.pdbx_description
1 polymer ?
#
loop_
_entity_poly.entity_id
_entity_poly.type
_entity_poly.pdbx_seq_one_letter_code
_entity_poly.pdbx_strand_id
1 'polypeptide(L)'
;MSRAQACTENQVSVSLTPGPSTAGSQQYTLSFTNVSAGPCRLKGNPDVAHTNTDGSSIMGISSQLDGNLMNPSGVVLQSGETTTAAMRRVSASSHGDNCVVQNSPKLTVWLPGSGKGYAFDFDQDTCTNVPQLFVGQFGA
;
A
#
# COMPACT_ATOMS: atom_id res chain seq x y z
N MET A 1 0.06 -13.38 -28.64
CA MET A 1 -0.34 -13.40 -27.22
C MET A 1 -0.51 -11.96 -26.77
N SER A 2 -1.74 -11.49 -26.56
CA SER A 2 -1.99 -10.10 -26.16
C SER A 2 -1.44 -9.88 -24.75
N ARG A 3 -0.51 -8.92 -24.59
CA ARG A 3 -0.03 -8.51 -23.28
C ARG A 3 -1.19 -7.82 -22.54
N ALA A 4 -1.59 -8.36 -21.39
CA ALA A 4 -2.50 -7.66 -20.49
C ALA A 4 -1.95 -6.26 -20.16
N GLN A 5 -2.79 -5.24 -20.30
CA GLN A 5 -2.45 -3.85 -20.00
C GLN A 5 -2.29 -3.65 -18.50
N ALA A 6 -1.67 -2.53 -18.09
CA ALA A 6 -1.57 -2.19 -16.67
C ALA A 6 -2.99 -2.00 -16.09
N CYS A 7 -3.22 -2.51 -14.88
CA CYS A 7 -4.47 -2.23 -14.18
C CYS A 7 -4.58 -0.73 -13.87
N THR A 8 -5.77 -0.17 -14.08
CA THR A 8 -6.11 1.20 -13.68
C THR A 8 -6.96 1.19 -12.41
N GLU A 9 -7.06 2.34 -11.76
CA GLU A 9 -7.81 2.54 -10.52
C GLU A 9 -9.31 2.22 -10.60
N ASN A 10 -9.89 2.23 -11.79
CA ASN A 10 -11.32 1.91 -11.98
C ASN A 10 -11.55 0.41 -12.24
N GLN A 11 -10.47 -0.35 -12.45
CA GLN A 11 -10.52 -1.79 -12.71
C GLN A 11 -10.22 -2.62 -11.48
N VAL A 12 -9.66 -2.02 -10.43
CA VAL A 12 -9.23 -2.73 -9.22
C VAL A 12 -9.96 -2.15 -8.03
N SER A 13 -10.48 -3.05 -7.18
CA SER A 13 -10.87 -2.71 -5.82
C SER A 13 -9.72 -3.08 -4.88
N VAL A 14 -9.47 -2.24 -3.89
CA VAL A 14 -8.42 -2.44 -2.89
C VAL A 14 -9.06 -2.56 -1.52
N SER A 15 -8.61 -3.55 -0.75
CA SER A 15 -8.97 -3.68 0.67
C SER A 15 -7.72 -3.85 1.52
N LEU A 16 -7.81 -3.39 2.76
CA LEU A 16 -6.75 -3.45 3.76
C LEU A 16 -7.24 -4.31 4.92
N THR A 17 -6.51 -5.38 5.22
CA THR A 17 -6.84 -6.27 6.35
C THR A 17 -5.68 -6.28 7.35
N PRO A 18 -5.91 -6.04 8.65
CA PRO A 18 -4.86 -6.17 9.65
C PRO A 18 -4.46 -7.64 9.82
N GLY A 19 -3.15 -7.88 9.86
CA GLY A 19 -2.55 -9.19 10.10
C GLY A 19 -1.92 -9.29 11.51
N PRO A 20 -0.90 -10.14 11.69
CA PRO A 20 -0.19 -10.27 12.95
C PRO A 20 0.46 -8.96 13.41
N SER A 21 0.41 -8.72 14.72
CA SER A 21 1.08 -7.59 15.38
C SER A 21 2.28 -8.08 16.19
N THR A 22 3.37 -7.33 16.20
CA THR A 22 4.48 -7.53 17.13
C THR A 22 4.72 -6.27 17.94
N ALA A 23 5.57 -6.34 18.97
CA ALA A 23 5.95 -5.16 19.72
C ALA A 23 6.52 -4.09 18.77
N GLY A 24 5.81 -2.97 18.64
CA GLY A 24 6.24 -1.84 17.82
C GLY A 24 5.98 -1.95 16.32
N SER A 25 5.29 -2.99 15.83
CA SER A 25 4.89 -3.07 14.41
C SER A 25 3.60 -3.84 14.16
N GLN A 26 2.92 -3.51 13.07
CA GLN A 26 1.68 -4.14 12.64
C GLN A 26 1.81 -4.57 11.18
N GLN A 27 1.49 -5.83 10.90
CA GLN A 27 1.37 -6.31 9.52
C GLN A 27 -0.03 -6.07 8.99
N TYR A 28 -0.13 -5.87 7.69
CA TYR A 28 -1.37 -5.74 6.94
C TYR A 28 -1.24 -6.49 5.62
N THR A 29 -2.38 -6.95 5.12
CA THR A 29 -2.52 -7.49 3.78
C THR A 29 -3.34 -6.51 2.95
N LEU A 30 -2.74 -6.02 1.86
CA LEU A 30 -3.40 -5.26 0.82
C LEU A 30 -3.90 -6.25 -0.24
N SER A 31 -5.21 -6.33 -0.44
CA SER A 31 -5.82 -7.21 -1.44
C SER A 31 -6.33 -6.38 -2.62
N PHE A 32 -5.94 -6.78 -3.83
CA PHE A 32 -6.24 -6.11 -5.09
C PHE A 32 -7.07 -7.04 -5.97
N THR A 33 -8.36 -6.76 -6.11
CA THR A 33 -9.29 -7.58 -6.89
C THR A 33 -9.64 -6.87 -8.19
N ASN A 34 -9.44 -7.55 -9.34
CA ASN A 34 -9.89 -7.03 -10.62
C ASN A 34 -11.42 -7.12 -10.72
N VAL A 35 -12.08 -5.97 -10.69
CA VAL A 35 -13.54 -5.83 -10.80
C VAL A 35 -13.99 -5.46 -12.21
N SER A 36 -13.07 -5.37 -13.17
CA SER A 36 -13.37 -5.11 -14.57
C SER A 36 -13.60 -6.39 -15.37
N ALA A 37 -14.22 -6.27 -16.54
CA ALA A 37 -14.55 -7.40 -17.40
C ALA A 37 -13.34 -8.04 -18.12
N GLY A 38 -12.17 -7.38 -18.12
CA GLY A 38 -10.99 -7.81 -18.88
C GLY A 38 -9.76 -8.03 -18.00
N PRO A 39 -8.77 -8.81 -18.47
CA PRO A 39 -7.55 -9.03 -17.73
C PRO A 39 -6.70 -7.76 -17.66
N CYS A 40 -6.08 -7.52 -16.52
CA CYS A 40 -5.12 -6.44 -16.33
C CYS A 40 -3.89 -6.94 -15.55
N ARG A 41 -2.82 -6.14 -15.51
CA ARG A 41 -1.56 -6.50 -14.88
C ARG A 41 -1.14 -5.49 -13.82
N LEU A 42 -0.79 -5.97 -12.65
CA LEU A 42 -0.11 -5.20 -11.60
C LEU A 42 1.38 -5.56 -11.59
N LYS A 43 2.25 -4.56 -11.55
CA LYS A 43 3.71 -4.75 -11.58
C LYS A 43 4.37 -3.99 -10.43
N GLY A 44 5.43 -4.55 -9.88
CA GLY A 44 6.15 -3.94 -8.76
C GLY A 44 5.35 -4.01 -7.46
N ASN A 45 5.21 -2.87 -6.79
CA ASN A 45 4.67 -2.75 -5.45
C ASN A 45 3.64 -1.62 -5.43
N PRO A 46 2.57 -1.69 -4.65
CA PRO A 46 1.73 -0.52 -4.41
C PRO A 46 2.56 0.56 -3.70
N ASP A 47 2.21 1.83 -3.90
CA ASP A 47 2.71 2.89 -3.02
C ASP A 47 1.70 3.14 -1.91
N VAL A 48 2.16 3.42 -0.70
CA VAL A 48 1.29 3.77 0.42
C VAL A 48 1.84 4.97 1.18
N ALA A 49 0.95 5.80 1.71
CA ALA A 49 1.32 6.94 2.53
C ALA A 49 0.28 7.21 3.61
N HIS A 50 0.76 7.75 4.72
CA HIS A 50 -0.07 8.41 5.72
C HIS A 50 -0.63 9.72 5.14
N THR A 51 -1.94 9.91 5.20
CA THR A 51 -2.62 11.10 4.67
C THR A 51 -3.60 11.70 5.68
N ASN A 52 -3.87 12.99 5.52
CA ASN A 52 -4.94 13.71 6.22
C ASN A 52 -6.31 13.35 5.63
N THR A 53 -7.38 13.78 6.30
CA THR A 53 -8.77 13.54 5.85
C THR A 53 -9.07 14.17 4.49
N ASP A 54 -8.39 15.26 4.12
CA ASP A 54 -8.49 15.92 2.82
C ASP A 54 -7.67 15.25 1.71
N GLY A 55 -6.96 14.15 2.04
CA GLY A 55 -6.10 13.41 1.11
C GLY A 55 -4.69 13.96 0.95
N SER A 56 -4.35 15.08 1.60
CA SER A 56 -2.98 15.61 1.58
C SER A 56 -2.03 14.67 2.34
N SER A 57 -0.83 14.46 1.80
CA SER A 57 0.16 13.60 2.45
C SER A 57 0.68 14.23 3.74
N ILE A 58 0.77 13.40 4.80
CA ILE A 58 1.44 13.76 6.05
C ILE A 58 2.94 13.61 5.82
N MET A 59 3.50 14.61 5.12
CA MET A 59 4.91 14.83 4.77
C MET A 59 5.72 13.61 4.28
N GLY A 60 6.14 13.67 3.01
CA GLY A 60 7.47 13.29 2.52
C GLY A 60 7.90 11.82 2.50
N ILE A 61 7.21 10.92 3.21
CA ILE A 61 7.69 9.56 3.38
C ILE A 61 6.69 8.56 2.81
N SER A 62 6.83 8.35 1.50
CA SER A 62 6.24 7.21 0.82
C SER A 62 6.76 5.91 1.39
N SER A 63 5.99 4.86 1.13
CA SER A 63 6.35 3.50 1.46
C SER A 63 7.76 3.14 1.00
N GLN A 64 8.48 2.40 1.83
CA GLN A 64 9.73 1.78 1.46
C GLN A 64 9.47 0.38 0.94
N LEU A 65 10.27 -0.09 -0.02
CA LEU A 65 10.17 -1.46 -0.49
C LEU A 65 10.73 -2.39 0.59
N ASP A 66 9.94 -3.40 1.00
CA ASP A 66 10.39 -4.40 1.97
C ASP A 66 11.28 -5.44 1.25
N GLY A 67 12.55 -5.07 1.03
CA GLY A 67 13.60 -5.92 0.42
C GLY A 67 13.81 -5.77 -1.09
N ASN A 68 14.79 -6.51 -1.64
CA ASN A 68 15.25 -6.46 -3.05
C ASN A 68 14.35 -7.23 -4.05
N LEU A 69 13.12 -7.60 -3.65
CA LEU A 69 12.25 -8.42 -4.48
C LEU A 69 11.49 -7.54 -5.47
N MET A 70 12.09 -7.36 -6.65
CA MET A 70 11.41 -6.82 -7.82
C MET A 70 10.76 -7.99 -8.57
N ASN A 71 9.43 -7.97 -8.73
CA ASN A 71 8.72 -8.84 -9.67
C ASN A 71 8.51 -8.07 -11.00
N PRO A 72 9.51 -8.04 -11.91
CA PRO A 72 9.39 -7.30 -13.17
C PRO A 72 8.31 -7.87 -14.08
N SER A 73 7.98 -9.16 -13.91
CA SER A 73 6.91 -9.83 -14.63
C SER A 73 5.55 -9.30 -14.20
N GLY A 74 5.35 -9.05 -12.91
CA GLY A 74 4.07 -8.67 -12.31
C GLY A 74 3.03 -9.79 -12.36
N VAL A 75 1.87 -9.52 -11.79
CA VAL A 75 0.73 -10.45 -11.71
C VAL A 75 -0.33 -10.04 -12.72
N VAL A 76 -0.78 -10.99 -13.55
CA VAL A 76 -1.97 -10.80 -14.39
C VAL A 76 -3.18 -11.25 -13.58
N LEU A 77 -4.18 -10.40 -13.49
CA LEU A 77 -5.46 -10.69 -12.88
C LEU A 77 -6.53 -10.83 -13.97
N GLN A 78 -7.17 -11.98 -14.06
CA GLN A 78 -8.44 -12.14 -14.77
C GLN A 78 -9.57 -11.41 -14.03
N SER A 79 -10.71 -11.25 -14.68
CA SER A 79 -11.92 -10.70 -14.05
C SER A 79 -12.28 -11.50 -12.79
N GLY A 80 -12.42 -10.83 -11.66
CA GLY A 80 -12.72 -11.41 -10.35
C GLY A 80 -11.52 -11.99 -9.60
N GLU A 81 -10.34 -12.10 -10.23
CA GLU A 81 -9.14 -12.58 -9.54
C GLU A 81 -8.58 -11.52 -8.58
N THR A 82 -7.94 -12.02 -7.52
CA THR A 82 -7.32 -11.21 -6.48
C THR A 82 -5.85 -11.56 -6.34
N THR A 83 -5.01 -10.54 -6.17
CA THR A 83 -3.63 -10.69 -5.70
C THR A 83 -3.40 -9.86 -4.44
N THR A 84 -2.34 -10.15 -3.71
CA THR A 84 -2.02 -9.50 -2.44
C THR A 84 -0.66 -8.84 -2.48
N ALA A 85 -0.48 -7.84 -1.62
CA ALA A 85 0.82 -7.32 -1.23
C ALA A 85 0.86 -7.21 0.31
N ALA A 86 1.98 -7.63 0.91
CA ALA A 86 2.20 -7.44 2.34
C ALA A 86 2.55 -5.97 2.62
N MET A 87 2.10 -5.44 3.75
CA MET A 87 2.51 -4.14 4.25
C MET A 87 2.82 -4.22 5.73
N ARG A 88 4.01 -3.75 6.13
CA ARG A 88 4.42 -3.62 7.52
C ARG A 88 4.42 -2.16 7.91
N ARG A 89 3.75 -1.82 9.01
CA ARG A 89 3.85 -0.52 9.66
C ARG A 89 4.69 -0.62 10.93
N VAL A 90 5.69 0.23 11.08
CA VAL A 90 6.37 0.46 12.37
C VAL A 90 5.62 1.57 13.13
N SER A 91 5.26 1.33 14.38
CA SER A 91 4.52 2.30 15.20
C SER A 91 5.39 3.52 15.53
N ALA A 92 4.79 4.71 15.67
CA ALA A 92 5.48 5.94 16.06
C ALA A 92 6.24 5.79 17.39
N SER A 93 5.63 5.12 18.36
CA SER A 93 6.23 4.83 19.67
C SER A 93 7.54 4.04 19.59
N SER A 94 7.75 3.26 18.53
CA SER A 94 8.99 2.46 18.34
C SER A 94 10.21 3.32 18.02
N HIS A 95 10.01 4.56 17.59
CA HIS A 95 11.09 5.48 17.22
C HIS A 95 11.54 6.40 18.37
N GLY A 96 10.77 6.45 19.47
CA GLY A 96 11.05 7.31 20.62
C GLY A 96 11.22 8.78 20.22
N ASP A 97 12.23 9.44 20.80
CA ASP A 97 12.52 10.87 20.59
C ASP A 97 12.91 11.21 19.13
N ASN A 98 13.21 10.22 18.30
CA ASN A 98 13.50 10.44 16.88
C ASN A 98 12.23 10.66 16.04
N CYS A 99 11.04 10.52 16.63
CA CYS A 99 9.76 10.67 15.95
C CYS A 99 9.17 12.06 16.17
N VAL A 100 8.96 12.81 15.09
CA VAL A 100 8.06 13.97 15.10
C VAL A 100 6.65 13.45 14.89
N VAL A 101 5.96 13.18 16.00
CA VAL A 101 4.64 12.53 16.02
C VAL A 101 3.57 13.44 15.42
N GLN A 102 2.75 12.87 14.55
CA GLN A 102 1.49 13.44 14.07
C GLN A 102 0.44 12.34 13.96
N ASN A 103 -0.84 12.67 14.17
CA ASN A 103 -1.92 11.74 13.89
C ASN A 103 -2.17 11.59 12.37
N SER A 104 -2.30 10.35 11.92
CA SER A 104 -2.69 9.98 10.56
C SER A 104 -4.11 9.41 10.56
N PRO A 105 -5.12 10.20 10.16
CA PRO A 105 -6.50 9.72 10.11
C PRO A 105 -6.70 8.70 8.99
N LYS A 106 -5.95 8.83 7.89
CA LYS A 106 -6.07 7.99 6.69
C LYS A 106 -4.76 7.33 6.29
N LEU A 107 -4.87 6.13 5.76
CA LEU A 107 -3.82 5.48 4.97
C LEU A 107 -4.28 5.45 3.52
N THR A 108 -3.49 5.98 2.60
CA THR A 108 -3.81 5.94 1.16
C THR A 108 -2.90 4.99 0.43
N VAL A 109 -3.47 4.19 -0.46
CA VAL A 109 -2.80 3.19 -1.30
C VAL A 109 -2.94 3.60 -2.75
N TRP A 110 -1.86 3.57 -3.53
CA TRP A 110 -1.87 3.85 -4.97
C TRP A 110 -1.39 2.64 -5.77
N LEU A 111 -2.01 2.43 -6.92
CA LEU A 111 -1.47 1.51 -7.92
C LEU A 111 -0.28 2.17 -8.64
N PRO A 112 0.73 1.40 -9.04
CA PRO A 112 1.85 1.94 -9.81
C PRO A 112 1.39 2.62 -11.09
N GLY A 113 1.77 3.89 -11.25
CA GLY A 113 1.41 4.70 -12.40
C GLY A 113 -0.03 5.22 -12.42
N SER A 114 -0.81 4.99 -11.34
CA SER A 114 -2.13 5.60 -11.18
C SER A 114 -2.02 6.93 -10.42
N GLY A 115 -2.84 7.91 -10.81
CA GLY A 115 -2.99 9.18 -10.10
C GLY A 115 -4.04 9.15 -8.99
N LYS A 116 -4.80 8.06 -8.83
CA LYS A 116 -5.88 7.94 -7.84
C LYS A 116 -5.49 7.03 -6.70
N GLY A 117 -5.67 7.51 -5.47
CA GLY A 117 -5.43 6.75 -4.24
C GLY A 117 -6.72 6.15 -3.66
N TYR A 118 -6.57 5.01 -3.00
CA TYR A 118 -7.61 4.38 -2.18
C TYR A 118 -7.32 4.70 -0.72
N ALA A 119 -8.16 5.55 -0.11
CA ALA A 119 -8.00 5.97 1.28
C ALA A 119 -8.79 5.06 2.22
N PHE A 120 -8.13 4.58 3.28
CA PHE A 120 -8.70 3.77 4.34
C PHE A 120 -8.68 4.55 5.65
N ASP A 121 -9.72 4.37 6.47
CA ASP A 121 -9.65 4.81 7.87
C ASP A 121 -8.51 4.07 8.56
N PHE A 122 -7.68 4.85 9.25
CA PHE A 122 -6.50 4.32 9.93
C PHE A 122 -6.47 4.83 11.38
N ASP A 123 -6.55 6.16 11.55
CA ASP A 123 -6.49 6.88 12.84
C ASP A 123 -5.37 6.36 13.77
N GLN A 124 -4.12 6.60 13.37
CA GLN A 124 -2.93 6.14 14.07
C GLN A 124 -1.86 7.22 14.11
N ASP A 125 -1.10 7.28 15.19
CA ASP A 125 0.09 8.13 15.26
C ASP A 125 1.19 7.63 14.31
N THR A 126 1.76 8.57 13.57
CA THR A 126 2.86 8.39 12.62
C THR A 126 3.97 9.40 12.89
N CYS A 127 5.17 9.15 12.36
CA CYS A 127 6.29 10.09 12.36
C CYS A 127 6.37 10.80 11.02
N THR A 128 6.48 12.13 11.03
CA THR A 128 6.61 12.93 9.81
C THR A 128 8.03 12.94 9.23
N ASN A 129 9.01 12.43 9.98
CA ASN A 129 10.44 12.56 9.69
C ASN A 129 11.19 11.22 9.56
N VAL A 130 10.52 10.08 9.77
CA VAL A 130 11.12 8.74 9.58
C VAL A 130 10.17 7.77 8.86
N PRO A 131 10.66 6.89 7.96
CA PRO A 131 9.81 5.92 7.28
C PRO A 131 9.24 4.86 8.22
N GLN A 132 7.93 4.64 8.08
CA GLN A 132 7.19 3.68 8.90
C GLN A 132 6.43 2.64 8.09
N LEU A 133 6.17 2.92 6.82
CA LEU A 133 5.43 2.02 5.93
C LEU A 133 6.40 1.28 5.02
N PHE A 134 6.29 -0.03 5.03
CA PHE A 134 7.09 -0.92 4.19
C PHE A 134 6.16 -1.83 3.41
N VAL A 135 6.34 -1.94 2.10
CA VAL A 135 5.45 -2.67 1.21
C VAL A 135 6.18 -3.72 0.39
N GLY A 136 5.58 -4.91 0.33
CA GLY A 136 5.98 -5.98 -0.56
C GLY A 136 5.40 -5.82 -1.97
N GLN A 137 5.85 -6.68 -2.87
CA GLN A 137 5.41 -6.73 -4.26
C GLN A 137 4.02 -7.38 -4.39
N PHE A 138 3.36 -7.15 -5.52
CA PHE A 138 2.15 -7.91 -5.85
C PHE A 138 2.46 -9.39 -6.07
N GLY A 139 1.66 -10.25 -5.44
CA GLY A 139 1.76 -11.71 -5.54
C GLY A 139 2.91 -12.33 -4.74
N ALA A 140 3.40 -11.64 -3.72
CA ALA A 140 4.37 -12.17 -2.74
C ALA A 140 3.73 -13.16 -1.77
#